data_AF-A0A0F9M625-F1
#
_entry.id   AF-A0A0F9M625-F1
#
_cell.length_a   1.000
_cell.length_b   1.000
_cell.length_c   1.000
_cell.angle_alpha   90.00
_cell.angle_beta   90.00
_cell.angle_gamma   90.00
#
_symmetry.space_group_name_H-M   'P 1'
#
loop_
_entity.id
_entity.type
_entity.pdbx_description
1 polymer ?
#
loop_
_entity_poly.entity_id
_entity_poly.type
_entity_poly.pdbx_seq_one_letter_code
_entity_poly.pdbx_strand_id
1 'polypeptide(L)'
;MRLPTVRPGSNKDVSRPSGGVQRQGFCQENCAACCQYIVLQVNPQYAEEKDVKHWIELHGINLVKRDGALWAYIPTPCSALEGTRCGLYGTEERPKVCDVWPTSQAEIDDLEDHTGQECTYSFPQRPVRGSGAKE
;
A
#
# COMPACT_ATOMS: atom_id res chain seq x y z
N MET A 1 10.38 -37.02 -47.83
CA MET A 1 10.65 -35.78 -47.07
C MET A 1 10.11 -35.98 -45.66
N ARG A 2 10.96 -35.90 -44.62
CA ARG A 2 10.59 -36.12 -43.21
C ARG A 2 10.67 -34.79 -42.47
N LEU A 3 9.57 -34.38 -41.83
CA LEU A 3 9.47 -33.19 -40.99
C LEU A 3 10.19 -33.42 -39.64
N PRO A 4 10.92 -32.44 -39.10
CA PRO A 4 11.53 -32.57 -37.78
C PRO A 4 10.50 -32.37 -36.66
N THR A 5 10.49 -33.33 -35.73
CA THR A 5 9.70 -33.31 -34.49
C THR A 5 10.32 -32.33 -33.49
N VAL A 6 9.64 -31.20 -33.23
CA VAL A 6 10.02 -30.25 -32.17
C VAL A 6 9.58 -30.82 -30.82
N ARG A 7 10.53 -31.02 -29.90
CA ARG A 7 10.26 -31.44 -28.52
C ARG A 7 9.68 -30.26 -27.73
N PRO A 8 8.65 -30.45 -26.89
CA PRO A 8 8.18 -29.41 -25.98
C PRO A 8 9.21 -29.25 -24.85
N GLY A 9 10.00 -28.18 -24.93
CA GLY A 9 10.81 -27.73 -23.80
C GLY A 9 9.88 -27.19 -22.73
N SER A 10 9.88 -27.83 -21.55
CA SER A 10 9.24 -27.35 -20.33
C SER A 10 9.78 -25.95 -20.01
N ASN A 11 9.04 -24.92 -20.40
CA ASN A 11 9.27 -23.56 -19.94
C ASN A 11 8.78 -23.49 -18.50
N LYS A 12 9.64 -23.90 -17.56
CA LYS A 12 9.39 -23.71 -16.14
C LYS A 12 9.29 -22.21 -15.91
N ASP A 13 8.12 -21.80 -15.45
CA ASP A 13 7.86 -20.50 -14.85
C ASP A 13 9.09 -19.96 -14.13
N VAL A 14 9.64 -18.88 -14.67
CA VAL A 14 10.47 -17.97 -13.89
C VAL A 14 9.53 -17.17 -13.00
N SER A 15 8.95 -17.86 -12.02
CA SER A 15 8.37 -17.24 -10.84
C SER A 15 9.52 -16.69 -10.03
N ARG A 16 10.01 -15.52 -10.43
CA ARG A 16 10.94 -14.73 -9.63
C ARG A 16 10.21 -14.43 -8.32
N PRO A 17 10.66 -14.93 -7.16
CA PRO A 17 10.04 -14.54 -5.91
C PRO A 17 10.37 -13.07 -5.72
N SER A 18 9.37 -12.21 -5.93
CA SER A 18 9.40 -10.82 -5.51
C SER A 18 9.72 -10.84 -4.03
N GLY A 19 10.96 -10.55 -3.67
CA GLY A 19 11.42 -10.49 -2.28
C GLY A 19 10.85 -9.30 -1.53
N GLY A 20 9.61 -8.91 -1.83
CA GLY A 20 8.86 -7.90 -1.11
C GLY A 20 8.51 -8.43 0.28
N VAL A 21 8.54 -7.53 1.26
CA VAL A 21 8.07 -7.81 2.61
C VAL A 21 6.58 -8.13 2.50
N GLN A 22 6.17 -9.34 2.91
CA GLN A 22 4.75 -9.69 2.92
C GLN A 22 4.08 -9.02 4.11
N ARG A 23 2.96 -8.34 3.85
CA ARG A 23 2.10 -7.77 4.88
C ARG A 23 1.57 -8.88 5.79
N GLN A 24 1.72 -8.71 7.09
CA GLN A 24 1.11 -9.54 8.11
C GLN A 24 -0.05 -8.78 8.77
N GLY A 25 -1.03 -9.53 9.28
CA GLY A 25 -2.29 -8.99 9.81
C GLY A 25 -3.42 -8.96 8.77
N PHE A 26 -4.64 -8.71 9.25
CA PHE A 26 -5.86 -8.67 8.44
C PHE A 26 -6.72 -7.47 8.86
N CYS A 27 -7.60 -6.99 7.99
CA CYS A 27 -8.63 -5.98 8.32
C CYS A 27 -9.70 -6.49 9.30
N GLN A 28 -9.39 -7.42 10.22
CA GLN A 28 -10.43 -8.07 11.01
C GLN A 28 -10.78 -7.31 12.28
N GLU A 29 -9.85 -6.56 12.88
CA GLU A 29 -10.18 -5.80 14.10
C GLU A 29 -9.42 -4.45 14.10
N ASN A 30 -10.20 -3.36 14.16
CA ASN A 30 -9.79 -1.99 14.44
C ASN A 30 -8.99 -1.20 13.39
N CYS A 31 -8.76 -1.74 12.19
CA CYS A 31 -8.22 -0.91 11.12
C CYS A 31 -8.71 -1.24 9.70
N ALA A 32 -9.79 -0.60 9.30
CA ALA A 32 -10.25 -0.53 7.91
C ALA A 32 -9.66 0.68 7.17
N ALA A 33 -8.34 0.83 7.16
CA ALA A 33 -7.74 2.05 6.64
C ALA A 33 -7.91 2.24 5.12
N CYS A 34 -8.05 1.16 4.33
CA CYS A 34 -8.50 1.25 2.92
C CYS A 34 -9.91 1.86 2.79
N CYS A 35 -10.74 1.73 3.82
CA CYS A 35 -12.09 2.28 3.86
C CYS A 35 -12.14 3.68 4.48
N GLN A 36 -11.02 4.27 4.90
CA GLN A 36 -11.00 5.60 5.53
C GLN A 36 -10.34 6.65 4.66
N TYR A 37 -9.38 6.22 3.84
CA TYR A 37 -8.61 7.12 2.98
C TYR A 37 -8.58 6.62 1.55
N ILE A 38 -8.63 7.57 0.63
CA ILE A 38 -8.20 7.36 -0.75
C ILE A 38 -6.76 7.86 -0.83
N VAL A 39 -5.84 6.97 -1.21
CA VAL A 39 -4.42 7.30 -1.40
C VAL A 39 -4.08 7.20 -2.88
N LEU A 40 -3.71 8.32 -3.49
CA LEU A 40 -3.43 8.43 -4.91
C LEU A 40 -2.14 9.19 -5.17
N GLN A 41 -1.37 8.72 -6.15
CA GLN A 41 -0.30 9.53 -6.69
C GLN A 41 -0.90 10.72 -7.45
N VAL A 42 -0.41 11.92 -7.17
CA VAL A 42 -0.86 13.18 -7.76
C VAL A 42 0.28 13.92 -8.44
N ASN A 43 -0.08 14.96 -9.18
CA ASN A 43 0.85 15.82 -9.88
C ASN A 43 1.84 16.49 -8.88
N PRO A 44 3.17 16.29 -8.99
CA PRO A 44 4.15 16.82 -8.04
C PRO A 44 4.14 18.35 -7.89
N GLN A 45 3.72 19.07 -8.92
CA GLN A 45 3.64 20.54 -8.92
C GLN A 45 2.62 21.06 -7.90
N TYR A 46 1.65 20.23 -7.46
CA TYR A 46 0.73 20.61 -6.38
C TYR A 46 1.43 20.91 -5.05
N ALA A 47 2.63 20.35 -4.82
CA ALA A 47 3.43 20.64 -3.63
C ALA A 47 4.45 21.78 -3.84
N GLU A 48 4.62 22.26 -5.07
CA GLU A 48 5.58 23.31 -5.42
C GLU A 48 4.92 24.70 -5.39
N GLU A 49 3.65 24.77 -5.80
CA GLU A 49 2.84 25.98 -5.78
C GLU A 49 2.19 26.17 -4.40
N LYS A 50 2.64 27.18 -3.64
CA LYS A 50 2.21 27.40 -2.25
C LYS A 50 0.70 27.58 -2.08
N ASP A 51 0.07 28.33 -2.99
CA ASP A 51 -1.36 28.60 -2.94
C ASP A 51 -2.19 27.33 -3.22
N VAL A 52 -1.78 26.56 -4.24
CA VAL A 52 -2.42 25.28 -4.59
C VAL A 52 -2.27 24.28 -3.44
N LYS A 53 -1.05 24.13 -2.91
CA LYS A 53 -0.79 23.26 -1.76
C LYS A 53 -1.69 23.61 -0.59
N HIS A 54 -1.74 24.90 -0.24
CA HIS A 54 -2.53 25.37 0.90
C HIS A 54 -4.03 25.13 0.69
N TRP A 55 -4.55 25.41 -0.50
CA TRP A 55 -5.94 25.12 -0.85
C TRP A 55 -6.27 23.63 -0.70
N ILE A 56 -5.41 22.72 -1.17
CA ILE A 56 -5.59 21.27 -1.02
C ILE A 56 -5.61 20.86 0.45
N GLU A 57 -4.63 21.33 1.24
CA GLU A 57 -4.50 21.00 2.66
C GLU A 57 -5.68 21.55 3.49
N LEU A 58 -6.28 22.68 3.09
CA LEU A 58 -7.49 23.21 3.72
C LEU A 58 -8.72 22.30 3.56
N HIS A 59 -8.75 21.41 2.56
CA HIS A 59 -9.77 20.35 2.44
C HIS A 59 -9.44 19.10 3.26
N GLY A 60 -8.40 19.16 4.12
CA GLY A 60 -7.94 18.03 4.92
C GLY A 60 -7.17 16.98 4.12
N ILE A 61 -6.79 17.27 2.87
CA ILE A 61 -5.99 16.38 2.04
C ILE A 61 -4.52 16.56 2.38
N ASN A 62 -3.85 15.48 2.79
CA ASN A 62 -2.43 15.54 3.09
C ASN A 62 -1.59 15.17 1.85
N LEU A 63 -0.59 16.00 1.53
CA LEU A 63 0.34 15.80 0.43
C LEU A 63 1.72 15.37 0.94
N VAL A 64 2.09 14.12 0.67
CA VAL A 64 3.34 13.49 1.12
C VAL A 64 4.26 13.19 -0.06
N LYS A 65 5.52 13.64 0.00
CA LYS A 65 6.55 13.27 -0.99
C LYS A 65 7.22 11.96 -0.57
N ARG A 66 7.10 10.92 -1.38
CA ARG A 66 7.69 9.59 -1.13
C ARG A 66 8.20 8.98 -2.43
N ASP A 67 9.42 8.43 -2.41
CA ASP A 67 10.04 7.74 -3.55
C ASP A 67 10.07 8.55 -4.86
N GLY A 68 10.23 9.88 -4.75
CA GLY A 68 10.24 10.79 -5.90
C GLY A 68 8.85 11.10 -6.49
N ALA A 69 7.78 10.62 -5.86
CA ALA A 69 6.38 10.92 -6.22
C ALA A 69 5.70 11.75 -5.13
N LEU A 70 4.60 12.43 -5.51
CA LEU A 70 3.71 13.10 -4.57
C LEU A 70 2.43 12.26 -4.40
N TRP A 71 2.06 12.00 -3.16
CA TRP A 71 0.90 11.20 -2.80
C TRP A 71 -0.10 12.07 -2.04
N ALA A 72 -1.38 11.96 -2.40
CA ALA A 72 -2.48 12.61 -1.72
C ALA A 72 -3.23 11.59 -0.86
N TYR A 73 -3.35 11.86 0.43
CA TYR A 73 -4.18 11.13 1.38
C TYR A 73 -5.47 11.92 1.59
N ILE A 74 -6.56 11.41 1.03
CA ILE A 74 -7.87 12.08 1.01
C ILE A 74 -8.75 11.41 2.09
N PRO A 75 -9.13 12.12 3.17
CA PRO A 75 -9.92 11.57 4.28
C PRO A 75 -11.40 11.42 3.88
N THR A 76 -11.71 10.47 3.01
CA THR A 76 -13.08 10.18 2.57
C THR A 76 -13.43 8.76 2.95
N PRO A 77 -14.27 8.58 4.00
CA PRO A 77 -14.76 7.27 4.39
C PRO A 77 -15.53 6.58 3.26
N CYS A 78 -15.24 5.30 3.06
CA CYS A 78 -15.99 4.42 2.17
C CYS A 78 -17.41 4.23 2.70
N SER A 79 -18.40 4.16 1.80
CA SER A 79 -19.79 3.90 2.15
C SER A 79 -20.03 2.54 2.81
N ALA A 80 -19.08 1.62 2.71
CA ALA A 80 -19.11 0.31 3.36
C ALA A 80 -18.31 0.25 4.68
N LEU A 81 -17.86 1.40 5.22
CA LEU A 81 -17.24 1.45 6.54
C LEU A 81 -18.30 1.26 7.62
N GLU A 82 -18.11 0.25 8.48
CA GLU A 82 -18.97 -0.03 9.63
C GLU A 82 -18.15 0.12 10.92
N GLY A 83 -18.27 1.26 11.61
CA GLY A 83 -17.39 1.55 12.75
C GLY A 83 -15.93 1.58 12.31
N THR A 84 -15.11 0.64 12.80
CA THR A 84 -13.68 0.53 12.47
C THR A 84 -13.36 -0.61 11.48
N ARG A 85 -14.38 -1.28 10.93
CA ARG A 85 -14.24 -2.46 10.05
C ARG A 85 -14.81 -2.23 8.64
N CYS A 86 -14.32 -3.01 7.68
CA CYS A 86 -14.86 -3.05 6.33
C CYS A 86 -16.10 -3.98 6.29
N GLY A 87 -17.27 -3.44 5.94
CA GLY A 87 -18.51 -4.21 5.82
C GLY A 87 -18.53 -5.19 4.64
N LEU A 88 -17.62 -5.05 3.67
CA LEU A 88 -17.48 -5.97 2.53
C LEU A 88 -16.42 -7.07 2.77
N TYR A 89 -15.94 -7.26 4.00
CA TYR A 89 -14.88 -8.24 4.25
C TYR A 89 -15.33 -9.66 3.84
N GLY A 90 -14.56 -10.29 2.94
CA GLY A 90 -14.81 -11.66 2.47
C GLY A 90 -15.89 -11.78 1.40
N THR A 91 -16.45 -10.66 0.91
CA THR A 91 -17.40 -10.66 -0.20
C THR A 91 -16.70 -10.42 -1.54
N GLU A 92 -17.35 -10.80 -2.63
CA GLU A 92 -16.84 -10.52 -3.99
C GLU A 92 -16.92 -9.02 -4.36
N GLU A 93 -17.72 -8.25 -3.63
CA GLU A 93 -17.85 -6.80 -3.82
C GLU A 93 -16.67 -6.01 -3.26
N ARG A 94 -15.86 -6.62 -2.39
CA ARG A 94 -14.66 -5.98 -1.85
C ARG A 94 -13.68 -5.65 -2.98
N PRO A 95 -13.26 -4.38 -3.13
CA PRO A 95 -12.25 -4.02 -4.11
C PRO A 95 -10.93 -4.73 -3.83
N LYS A 96 -10.35 -5.37 -4.86
CA LYS A 96 -9.05 -6.07 -4.76
C LYS A 96 -7.91 -5.21 -4.23
N VAL A 97 -7.97 -3.89 -4.46
CA VAL A 97 -6.97 -2.96 -3.90
C VAL A 97 -6.98 -2.97 -2.36
N CYS A 98 -8.15 -3.13 -1.73
CA CYS A 98 -8.27 -3.25 -0.29
C CYS A 98 -7.77 -4.59 0.25
N ASP A 99 -7.49 -5.58 -0.61
CA ASP A 99 -6.87 -6.84 -0.18
C ASP A 99 -5.37 -6.69 0.05
N VAL A 100 -4.73 -5.68 -0.54
CA VAL A 100 -3.27 -5.50 -0.48
C VAL A 100 -2.85 -4.18 0.16
N TRP A 101 -3.76 -3.23 0.30
CA TRP A 101 -3.50 -1.96 0.98
C TRP A 101 -3.68 -2.07 2.52
N PRO A 102 -2.82 -1.44 3.34
CA PRO A 102 -1.60 -0.72 2.96
C PRO A 102 -0.54 -1.70 2.46
N THR A 103 0.34 -1.24 1.57
CA THR A 103 1.33 -2.04 0.83
C THR A 103 2.74 -1.97 1.40
N SER A 104 3.00 -1.05 2.34
CA SER A 104 4.29 -0.90 3.01
C SER A 104 4.14 -0.36 4.44
N GLN A 105 5.20 -0.47 5.24
CA GLN A 105 5.23 0.12 6.59
C GLN A 105 5.10 1.64 6.56
N ALA A 106 5.72 2.31 5.60
CA ALA A 106 5.61 3.77 5.44
C ALA A 106 4.16 4.22 5.24
N GLU A 107 3.31 3.42 4.57
CA GLU A 107 1.88 3.74 4.44
C GLU A 107 1.09 3.54 5.73
N ILE A 108 1.56 2.68 6.64
CA ILE A 108 1.01 2.54 7.99
C ILE A 108 1.46 3.71 8.86
N ASP A 109 2.75 4.02 8.85
CA ASP A 109 3.33 5.10 9.65
C ASP A 109 2.72 6.45 9.23
N ASP A 110 2.61 6.73 7.92
CA ASP A 110 1.93 7.92 7.39
C ASP A 110 0.46 7.99 7.84
N LEU A 111 -0.24 6.86 7.88
CA LEU A 111 -1.62 6.81 8.35
C LEU A 111 -1.69 7.12 9.85
N GLU A 112 -0.83 6.52 10.66
CA GLU A 112 -0.79 6.77 12.11
C GLU A 112 -0.52 8.26 12.39
N ASP A 113 0.51 8.82 11.75
CA ASP A 113 0.95 10.21 11.92
C ASP A 113 -0.13 11.24 11.54
N HIS A 114 -1.01 10.90 10.61
CA HIS A 114 -1.97 11.85 10.04
C HIS A 114 -3.40 11.64 10.50
N THR A 115 -3.70 10.50 11.12
CA THR A 115 -5.06 10.10 11.44
C THR A 115 -5.22 9.68 12.90
N GLY A 116 -4.11 9.42 13.60
CA GLY A 116 -4.09 8.88 14.96
C GLY A 116 -4.61 7.45 15.05
N GLN A 117 -4.76 6.76 13.91
CA GLN A 117 -5.35 5.43 13.86
C GLN A 117 -4.29 4.35 14.08
N GLU A 118 -4.48 3.55 15.13
CA GLU A 118 -3.64 2.39 15.38
C GLU A 118 -4.11 1.19 14.55
N CYS A 119 -3.27 0.78 13.61
CA CYS A 119 -3.54 -0.36 12.74
C CYS A 119 -2.71 -1.58 13.14
N THR A 120 -3.32 -2.76 13.13
CA THR A 120 -2.66 -4.03 13.46
C THR A 120 -1.86 -4.63 12.30
N TYR A 121 -1.74 -3.93 11.17
CA TYR A 121 -0.88 -4.35 10.06
C TYR A 121 0.59 -4.29 10.49
N SER A 122 1.40 -5.22 10.01
CA SER A 122 2.85 -5.14 10.18
C SER A 122 3.60 -5.65 8.95
N PHE A 123 4.76 -5.05 8.70
CA PHE A 123 5.69 -5.48 7.67
C PHE A 123 7.00 -5.87 8.35
N PRO A 124 7.23 -7.17 8.64
CA PRO A 124 8.44 -7.59 9.32
C PRO A 124 9.67 -7.23 8.48
N GLN A 125 10.53 -6.38 9.04
CA GLN A 125 11.82 -6.04 8.46
C GLN A 125 12.63 -7.32 8.27
N ARG A 126 13.25 -7.51 7.09
CA ARG A 126 14.24 -8.57 6.94
C ARG A 126 15.38 -8.27 7.91
N PRO A 127 15.87 -9.25 8.70
CA PRO A 127 17.01 -9.01 9.56
C PRO A 127 18.18 -8.51 8.71
N VAL A 128 18.64 -7.29 9.00
CA VAL A 128 19.86 -6.74 8.41
C VAL A 128 20.98 -7.68 8.86
N ARG A 129 21.55 -8.46 7.92
CA ARG A 129 22.74 -9.26 8.22
C ARG A 129 23.84 -8.28 8.59
N GLY A 130 24.15 -8.23 9.88
CA GLY A 130 25.14 -7.32 10.45
C GLY A 130 26.47 -7.45 9.73
N SER A 131 27.01 -6.30 9.33
CA SER A 131 28.43 -6.13 9.05
C SER A 131 29.19 -6.49 10.31
N GLY A 132 29.76 -7.69 10.34
CA GLY A 132 30.66 -8.11 11.41
C GLY A 132 31.90 -7.22 11.41
N ALA A 133 31.98 -6.33 12.39
CA ALA A 133 33.25 -5.76 12.81
C ALA A 133 33.99 -6.86 13.59
N LYS A 134 35.12 -7.33 13.06
CA LYS A 134 36.10 -8.10 13.83
C LYS A 134 36.89 -7.13 14.70
N GLU A 135 37.04 -7.50 15.97
CA GLU A 135 38.03 -6.96 16.93
C GLU A 135 39.44 -6.93 16.35
#